data_AF-F3GNX0-F1
#
_entry.id   AF-F3GNX0-F1
#
_cell.length_a   1.000
_cell.length_b   1.000
_cell.length_c   1.000
_cell.angle_alpha   90.00
_cell.angle_beta   90.00
_cell.angle_gamma   90.00
#
_symmetry.space_group_name_H-M   'P 1'
#
loop_
_entity.id
_entity.type
_entity.pdbx_description
1 polymer ?
#
loop_
_entity_poly.entity_id
_entity_poly.type
_entity_poly.pdbx_seq_one_letter_code
_entity_poly.pdbx_strand_id
1 'polypeptide(L)' 'KTYETYIYPGANHGFHNDSTPRYDEAAAKLAWDRTLGWFNKYLV' A
#
# COMPACT_ATOMS: atom_id res chain seq x y z
N LYS A 1 -10.18 -18.58 3.63
CA LYS A 1 -9.09 -18.00 2.81
C LYS A 1 -8.41 -16.92 3.64
N THR A 2 -7.09 -16.84 3.63
CA THR A 2 -6.32 -15.83 4.38
C THR A 2 -6.07 -14.63 3.49
N TYR A 3 -6.69 -13.48 3.77
CA TYR A 3 -6.53 -12.25 3.00
C TYR A 3 -6.90 -11.02 3.84
N GLU A 4 -6.38 -9.86 3.45
CA GLU A 4 -6.73 -8.55 3.98
C GLU A 4 -6.96 -7.57 2.82
N THR A 5 -7.85 -6.61 3.00
CA THR A 5 -8.14 -5.56 2.02
C THR A 5 -8.17 -4.22 2.71
N TYR A 6 -7.54 -3.21 2.10
CA TYR A 6 -7.50 -1.85 2.62
C TYR A 6 -7.94 -0.88 1.52
N ILE A 7 -8.81 0.05 1.88
CA ILE A 7 -9.16 1.21 1.06
C ILE A 7 -8.45 2.42 1.66
N TYR A 8 -7.77 3.21 0.82
CA TYR A 8 -7.06 4.42 1.21
C TYR A 8 -7.93 5.63 0.83
N PRO A 9 -8.60 6.29 1.80
CA PRO A 9 -9.51 7.39 1.49
C PRO A 9 -8.78 8.55 0.80
N GLY A 10 -9.36 9.06 -0.29
CA GLY A 10 -8.77 10.16 -1.07
C GLY A 10 -7.68 9.74 -2.06
N ALA A 11 -7.12 8.54 -1.95
CA ALA A 11 -6.12 8.02 -2.88
C ALA A 11 -6.79 7.56 -4.19
N ASN A 12 -6.24 7.99 -5.32
CA ASN A 12 -6.68 7.55 -6.65
C ASN A 12 -5.89 6.32 -7.12
N HIS A 13 -6.35 5.68 -8.20
CA HIS A 13 -5.57 4.60 -8.83
C HIS A 13 -4.16 5.08 -9.18
N GLY A 14 -3.15 4.31 -8.78
CA GLY A 14 -1.74 4.65 -8.98
C GLY A 14 -1.14 5.53 -7.88
N PHE A 15 -1.77 5.65 -6.70
CA PHE A 15 -1.25 6.46 -5.58
C PHE A 15 0.16 6.09 -5.10
N HIS A 16 0.63 4.88 -5.39
CA HIS A 16 1.98 4.42 -5.03
C HIS A 16 3.04 4.80 -6.09
N ASN A 17 2.64 5.31 -7.25
CA ASN A 17 3.58 5.68 -8.32
C ASN A 17 4.04 7.13 -8.15
N ASP A 18 5.23 7.31 -7.59
CA ASP A 18 5.90 8.59 -7.28
C ASP A 18 6.29 9.42 -8.52
N SER A 19 6.33 8.83 -9.71
CA SER A 19 6.58 9.55 -10.97
C SER A 19 5.34 10.27 -11.54
N THR A 20 4.21 10.25 -10.82
CA THR A 20 2.93 10.72 -11.34
C THR A 20 2.27 11.75 -10.42
N PRO A 21 1.42 12.65 -10.94
CA PRO A 21 0.68 13.60 -10.11
C PRO A 21 -0.34 12.98 -9.13
N ARG A 22 -0.54 11.66 -9.21
CA ARG A 22 -1.49 10.91 -8.37
C ARG A 22 -0.82 10.36 -7.11
N TYR A 23 0.50 10.51 -6.99
CA TYR A 23 1.25 10.03 -5.84
C TYR A 23 0.68 10.62 -4.55
N ASP A 24 0.40 9.73 -3.60
CA ASP A 24 0.04 10.08 -2.24
C ASP A 24 1.05 9.42 -1.31
N GLU A 25 1.98 10.21 -0.77
CA GLU A 25 3.08 9.72 0.04
C GLU A 25 2.61 8.97 1.29
N ALA A 26 1.56 9.46 1.96
CA ALA A 26 1.05 8.87 3.18
C ALA A 26 0.40 7.51 2.89
N ALA A 27 -0.45 7.43 1.86
CA ALA A 27 -1.07 6.18 1.44
C ALA A 27 -0.04 5.18 0.92
N ALA A 28 0.96 5.64 0.14
CA ALA A 28 2.02 4.79 -0.41
C ALA A 28 2.86 4.16 0.71
N LYS A 29 3.36 4.96 1.66
CA LYS A 29 4.16 4.46 2.79
C LYS A 29 3.38 3.46 3.63
N LEU A 30 2.13 3.78 3.99
CA LEU A 30 1.28 2.87 4.78
C LEU A 30 1.00 1.56 4.04
N ALA A 31 0.75 1.61 2.73
CA ALA A 31 0.55 0.41 1.92
C ALA A 31 1.82 -0.44 1.85
N TRP A 32 2.99 0.19 1.72
CA TRP A 32 4.26 -0.50 1.67
C TRP A 32 4.62 -1.17 3.01
N ASP A 33 4.44 -0.48 4.13
CA ASP A 33 4.68 -1.03 5.47
C ASP A 33 3.82 -2.27 5.73
N ARG A 34 2.52 -2.22 5.36
CA ARG A 34 1.62 -3.37 5.44
C ARG A 34 2.07 -4.53 4.55
N THR A 35 2.57 -4.22 3.35
CA THR A 35 3.05 -5.23 2.39
C THR A 35 4.29 -5.95 2.94
N LEU A 36 5.26 -5.20 3.46
CA LEU A 36 6.44 -5.78 4.11
C LEU A 36 6.06 -6.58 5.37
N GLY A 37 5.11 -6.08 6.17
CA GLY A 37 4.58 -6.82 7.32
C GLY A 37 3.92 -8.14 6.91
N TRP A 38 3.19 -8.17 5.80
CA TRP A 38 2.63 -9.40 5.24
C TRP A 38 3.73 -10.37 4.81
N PHE A 39 4.77 -9.90 4.12
CA PHE A 39 5.90 -10.76 3.75
C PHE A 39 6.63 -11.32 4.98
N ASN A 40 6.89 -10.50 5.99
CA ASN A 40 7.50 -10.96 7.25
C ASN A 40 6.67 -12.03 7.96
N LYS A 41 5.34 -12.03 7.80
CA LYS A 41 4.45 -13.01 8.43
C LYS A 41 4.42 -14.36 7.72
N TYR A 42 4.68 -14.39 6.41
CA TYR A 42 4.42 -15.58 5.58
C TYR A 42 5.60 -16.08 4.75
N LEU A 43 6.67 -15.29 4.59
CA LEU A 43 7.85 -15.64 3.78
C LEU A 43 9.15 -15.73 4.59
N VAL A 44 9.16 -15.22 5.81
CA VAL A 44 10.32 -15.25 6.73
C VAL A 44 10.00 -16.18 7.91
#